data_AF-A0A2R6PI72-F1
#
_entry.id   AF-A0A2R6PI72-F1
#
_cell.length_a   1.000
_cell.length_b   1.000
_cell.length_c   1.000
_cell.angle_alpha   90.00
_cell.angle_beta   90.00
_cell.angle_gamma   90.00
#
_symmetry.space_group_name_H-M   'P 1'
#
loop_
_entity.id
_entity.type
_entity.pdbx_description
1 polymer ?
#
loop_
_entity_poly.entity_id
_entity_poly.type
_entity_poly.pdbx_seq_one_letter_code
_entity_poly.pdbx_strand_id
1 'polypeptide(L)'
;MLKSVSLFNRKKTSRPFKDFYAEWIDTLKTTHLHLLRHSLSSSFAASLATHVDTIHHHFNSYYAALDLAASNDVGQLLFPSWRNPLEIPFLWIGDFHPYLFTNLLRSFLNEEEFDEIEEIGETRFELGENPGFFDRPWNVVTAWKSPSNGLMSKIEQIECGLRLMVPEIMARSRHAHKVFVERIGADWGKFEGRREAATRAAVGEAMEAEMDEMTGIFIDANRLRRSVLADIVSATSVYQGALFLEGLAQFFVGFRDRELIGEFERCKVAIN
;
A
#
# COMPACT_ATOMS: atom_id res chain seq x y z
N MET A 1 -4.67 -34.88 -35.47
CA MET A 1 -5.38 -34.35 -34.29
C MET A 1 -4.85 -32.97 -34.00
N LEU A 2 -5.59 -31.93 -34.41
CA LEU A 2 -5.28 -30.54 -34.10
C LEU A 2 -5.76 -30.23 -32.68
N LYS A 3 -4.84 -29.90 -31.77
CA LYS A 3 -5.19 -29.41 -30.44
C LYS A 3 -5.59 -27.94 -30.56
N SER A 4 -6.84 -27.65 -30.20
CA SER A 4 -7.37 -26.30 -30.04
C SER A 4 -6.66 -25.60 -28.88
N VAL A 5 -5.90 -24.55 -29.17
CA VAL A 5 -5.48 -23.59 -28.15
C VAL A 5 -6.68 -22.70 -27.89
N SER A 6 -7.30 -22.88 -26.72
CA SER A 6 -8.37 -22.01 -26.24
C SER A 6 -7.76 -20.64 -25.94
N LEU A 7 -7.88 -19.73 -26.90
CA LEU A 7 -7.67 -18.30 -26.68
C LEU A 7 -8.76 -17.82 -25.73
N PHE A 8 -8.44 -17.76 -24.44
CA PHE A 8 -9.27 -17.06 -23.47
C PHE A 8 -9.38 -15.61 -23.91
N ASN A 9 -10.51 -15.27 -24.52
CA ASN A 9 -11.00 -13.91 -24.68
C ASN A 9 -11.17 -13.29 -23.28
N ARG A 10 -10.07 -12.82 -22.67
CA ARG A 10 -10.11 -11.84 -21.58
C ARG A 10 -10.78 -10.60 -22.17
N LYS A 11 -12.05 -10.40 -21.85
CA LYS A 11 -12.70 -9.10 -22.07
C LYS A 11 -11.84 -8.06 -21.36
N LYS A 12 -11.05 -7.30 -22.13
CA LYS A 12 -10.31 -6.13 -21.65
C LYS A 12 -11.33 -5.19 -21.02
N THR A 13 -11.39 -5.14 -19.69
CA THR A 13 -12.06 -4.05 -19.02
C THR A 13 -11.24 -2.79 -19.32
N SER A 14 -11.85 -1.90 -20.10
CA SER A 14 -11.21 -0.83 -20.88
C SER A 14 -10.65 0.34 -20.04
N ARG A 15 -10.63 0.25 -18.71
CA ARG A 15 -10.29 1.37 -17.84
C ARG A 15 -8.82 1.30 -17.42
N PRO A 16 -8.01 2.34 -17.73
CA PRO A 16 -6.65 2.46 -17.19
C PRO A 16 -6.63 2.44 -15.67
N PHE A 17 -5.63 1.79 -15.06
CA PHE A 17 -5.52 1.74 -13.61
C PHE A 17 -5.41 3.12 -12.97
N LYS A 18 -4.74 4.07 -13.64
CA LYS A 18 -4.65 5.48 -13.23
C LYS A 18 -6.02 6.08 -12.89
N ASP A 19 -7.01 5.83 -13.75
CA ASP A 19 -8.34 6.41 -13.57
C ASP A 19 -9.05 5.75 -12.39
N PHE A 20 -8.88 4.44 -12.22
CA PHE A 20 -9.38 3.72 -11.03
C PHE A 20 -8.75 4.28 -9.75
N TYR A 21 -7.43 4.44 -9.71
CA TYR A 21 -6.74 4.98 -8.54
C TYR A 21 -7.22 6.39 -8.19
N ALA A 22 -7.43 7.25 -9.19
CA ALA A 22 -7.92 8.61 -8.98
C ALA A 22 -9.33 8.63 -8.34
N GLU A 23 -10.25 7.77 -8.81
CA GLU A 23 -11.58 7.62 -8.18
C GLU A 23 -11.48 6.99 -6.79
N TRP A 24 -10.65 5.97 -6.64
CA TRP A 24 -10.47 5.25 -5.38
C TRP A 24 -9.95 6.17 -4.27
N ILE A 25 -8.92 6.98 -4.56
CA ILE A 25 -8.35 7.91 -3.57
C ILE A 25 -9.30 9.06 -3.26
N ASP A 26 -10.05 9.55 -4.27
CA ASP A 26 -11.06 10.60 -4.08
C ASP A 26 -12.21 10.09 -3.20
N THR A 27 -12.70 8.87 -3.45
CA THR A 27 -13.74 8.22 -2.64
C THR A 27 -13.26 8.01 -1.20
N LEU A 28 -12.01 7.59 -1.02
CA LEU A 28 -11.39 7.44 0.31
C LEU A 28 -11.40 8.77 1.07
N LYS A 29 -10.97 9.85 0.40
CA LYS A 29 -10.88 11.19 0.99
C LYS A 29 -12.25 11.80 1.29
N THR A 30 -13.14 11.84 0.30
CA THR A 30 -14.37 12.65 0.33
C THR A 30 -15.56 11.93 0.96
N THR A 31 -15.55 10.59 0.95
CA THR A 31 -16.68 9.79 1.45
C THR A 31 -16.28 8.99 2.67
N HIS A 32 -15.37 8.03 2.51
CA HIS A 32 -15.11 7.05 3.56
C HIS A 32 -14.47 7.64 4.82
N LEU A 33 -13.48 8.53 4.66
CA LEU A 33 -12.83 9.19 5.80
C LEU A 33 -13.81 10.06 6.60
N HIS A 34 -14.71 10.78 5.91
CA HIS A 34 -15.73 11.60 6.56
C HIS A 34 -16.74 10.76 7.34
N LEU A 35 -17.25 9.68 6.73
CA LEU A 35 -18.21 8.79 7.36
C LEU A 35 -17.62 8.07 8.58
N LEU A 36 -16.35 7.65 8.50
CA LEU A 36 -15.65 7.04 9.63
C LEU A 36 -15.47 8.03 10.78
N ARG A 37 -15.01 9.26 10.50
CA ARG A 37 -14.85 10.32 11.50
C ARG A 37 -16.17 10.67 12.18
N HIS A 38 -17.24 10.82 11.39
CA HIS A 38 -18.57 11.04 11.93
C HIS A 38 -19.02 9.89 12.84
N SER A 39 -18.74 8.64 12.45
CA SER A 39 -19.07 7.45 13.25
C SER A 39 -18.23 7.36 14.53
N LEU A 40 -16.96 7.78 14.50
CA LEU A 40 -16.09 7.88 15.67
C LEU A 40 -16.56 8.95 16.66
N SER A 41 -17.17 10.04 16.18
CA SER A 41 -17.79 11.06 17.03
C SER A 41 -19.17 10.65 17.58
N SER A 42 -19.79 9.60 17.03
CA SER A 42 -21.11 9.12 17.44
C SER A 42 -21.02 8.01 18.49
N SER A 43 -21.99 7.92 19.39
CA SER A 43 -22.05 6.84 20.40
C SER A 43 -22.55 5.49 19.85
N PHE A 44 -22.84 5.38 18.55
CA PHE A 44 -23.43 4.18 17.92
C PHE A 44 -22.37 3.19 17.37
N ALA A 45 -21.94 2.25 18.22
CA ALA A 45 -20.90 1.26 17.89
C ALA A 45 -21.21 0.38 16.65
N ALA A 46 -22.48 0.04 16.41
CA ALA A 46 -22.87 -0.78 15.25
C ALA A 46 -22.61 -0.05 13.92
N SER A 47 -22.81 1.26 13.88
CA SER A 47 -22.51 2.08 12.70
C SER A 47 -21.01 2.14 12.45
N LEU A 48 -20.20 2.21 13.52
CA LEU A 48 -18.74 2.23 13.41
C LEU A 48 -18.20 0.93 12.81
N ALA A 49 -18.68 -0.23 13.26
CA ALA A 49 -18.27 -1.53 12.73
C ALA A 49 -18.53 -1.64 11.21
N THR A 50 -19.71 -1.21 10.74
CA THR A 50 -20.02 -1.19 9.31
C THR A 50 -19.07 -0.31 8.50
N HIS A 51 -18.65 0.84 9.05
CA HIS A 51 -17.72 1.75 8.37
C HIS A 51 -16.28 1.22 8.38
N VAL A 52 -15.86 0.52 9.45
CA VAL A 52 -14.59 -0.22 9.50
C VAL A 52 -14.55 -1.26 8.39
N ASP A 53 -15.59 -2.07 8.26
CA ASP A 53 -15.70 -3.09 7.20
C ASP A 53 -15.70 -2.44 5.81
N THR A 54 -16.39 -1.33 5.65
CA THR A 54 -16.44 -0.58 4.38
C THR A 54 -15.06 -0.09 3.96
N ILE A 55 -14.28 0.50 4.87
CA ILE A 55 -12.93 0.97 4.55
C ILE A 55 -11.98 -0.20 4.30
N HIS A 56 -12.06 -1.26 5.11
CA HIS A 56 -11.26 -2.45 4.89
C HIS A 56 -11.57 -3.08 3.51
N HIS A 57 -12.83 -3.12 3.10
CA HIS A 57 -13.22 -3.55 1.76
C HIS A 57 -12.70 -2.60 0.67
N HIS A 58 -12.73 -1.28 0.91
CA HIS A 58 -12.18 -0.28 0.00
C HIS A 58 -10.69 -0.50 -0.28
N PHE A 59 -9.88 -0.75 0.75
CA PHE A 59 -8.46 -1.11 0.58
C PHE A 59 -8.28 -2.45 -0.13
N ASN A 60 -9.08 -3.47 0.18
CA ASN A 60 -9.03 -4.75 -0.53
C ASN A 60 -9.37 -4.61 -2.02
N SER A 61 -10.34 -3.77 -2.37
CA SER A 61 -10.72 -3.50 -3.76
C SER A 61 -9.56 -2.88 -4.55
N TYR A 62 -8.75 -2.04 -3.90
CA TYR A 62 -7.58 -1.43 -4.51
C TYR A 62 -6.47 -2.43 -4.79
N TYR A 63 -6.14 -3.32 -3.86
CA TYR A 63 -5.18 -4.39 -4.11
C TYR A 63 -5.69 -5.41 -5.15
N ALA A 64 -6.99 -5.70 -5.18
CA ALA A 64 -7.58 -6.54 -6.22
C ALA A 64 -7.49 -5.88 -7.62
N ALA A 65 -7.68 -4.57 -7.70
CA ALA A 65 -7.50 -3.82 -8.93
C ALA A 65 -6.03 -3.76 -9.37
N LEU A 66 -5.09 -3.67 -8.42
CA LEU A 66 -3.65 -3.78 -8.69
C LEU A 66 -3.30 -5.15 -9.27
N ASP A 67 -3.80 -6.25 -8.71
CA ASP A 67 -3.58 -7.61 -9.22
C ASP A 67 -4.12 -7.77 -10.65
N LEU A 68 -5.29 -7.20 -10.93
CA LEU A 68 -5.89 -7.19 -12.26
C LEU A 68 -5.05 -6.36 -13.25
N ALA A 69 -4.56 -5.18 -12.83
CA ALA A 69 -3.71 -4.35 -13.66
C ALA A 69 -2.36 -5.02 -13.95
N ALA A 70 -1.74 -5.66 -12.95
CA ALA A 70 -0.49 -6.41 -13.10
C ALA A 70 -0.65 -7.56 -14.10
N SER A 71 -1.76 -8.28 -14.00
CA SER A 71 -2.10 -9.39 -14.92
C SER A 71 -2.28 -8.96 -16.38
N ASN A 72 -2.47 -7.67 -16.64
CA ASN A 72 -2.60 -7.12 -17.99
C ASN A 72 -1.27 -6.51 -18.47
N ASP A 73 -0.64 -5.68 -17.64
CA ASP A 73 0.65 -5.05 -17.88
C ASP A 73 1.22 -4.58 -16.54
N VAL A 74 2.15 -5.33 -15.98
CA VAL A 74 2.84 -5.00 -14.72
C VAL A 74 3.77 -3.79 -14.85
N GLY A 75 4.22 -3.46 -16.06
CA GLY A 75 5.09 -2.32 -16.33
C GLY A 75 4.46 -1.00 -15.92
N GLN A 76 3.14 -0.85 -16.12
CA GLN A 76 2.40 0.35 -15.70
C GLN A 76 2.37 0.56 -14.17
N LEU A 77 2.66 -0.49 -13.38
CA LEU A 77 2.65 -0.46 -11.92
C LEU A 77 4.07 -0.35 -11.34
N LEU A 78 5.05 -0.97 -12.00
CA LEU A 78 6.46 -0.81 -11.66
C LEU A 78 6.98 0.59 -12.02
N PHE A 79 6.41 1.20 -13.06
CA PHE A 79 6.75 2.55 -13.52
C PHE A 79 5.50 3.44 -13.63
N PRO A 80 4.85 3.75 -12.49
CA PRO A 80 3.53 4.38 -12.49
C PRO A 80 3.59 5.87 -12.86
N SER A 81 2.96 6.25 -13.98
CA SER A 81 2.83 7.66 -14.41
C SER A 81 1.77 8.47 -13.64
N TRP A 82 1.10 7.83 -12.69
CA TRP A 82 -0.04 8.37 -11.94
C TRP A 82 0.27 8.62 -10.45
N ARG A 83 1.45 8.17 -10.00
CA ARG A 83 2.02 8.49 -8.69
C ARG A 83 2.79 9.80 -8.80
N ASN A 84 2.71 10.62 -7.76
CA ASN A 84 3.46 11.87 -7.73
C ASN A 84 4.90 11.66 -7.20
N PRO A 85 5.82 12.61 -7.40
CA PRO A 85 7.22 12.47 -6.99
C PRO A 85 7.44 12.26 -5.48
N LEU A 86 6.52 12.72 -4.62
CA LEU A 86 6.57 12.47 -3.17
C LEU A 86 6.21 11.01 -2.85
N GLU A 87 5.30 10.39 -3.60
CA GLU A 87 4.87 9.00 -3.40
C GLU A 87 5.92 7.98 -3.87
N ILE A 88 6.56 8.25 -5.02
CA ILE A 88 7.42 7.28 -5.74
C ILE A 88 8.54 6.67 -4.86
N PRO A 89 9.29 7.45 -4.04
CA PRO A 89 10.37 6.91 -3.22
C PRO A 89 9.93 5.88 -2.17
N PHE A 90 8.64 5.87 -1.80
CA PHE A 90 8.09 4.95 -0.80
C PHE A 90 7.52 3.66 -1.40
N LEU A 91 7.52 3.52 -2.73
CA LEU A 91 6.98 2.34 -3.40
C LEU A 91 7.96 1.16 -3.33
N TRP A 92 7.45 0.02 -2.87
CA TRP A 92 8.12 -1.26 -2.79
C TRP A 92 7.41 -2.25 -3.71
N ILE A 93 7.96 -2.59 -4.87
CA ILE A 93 7.26 -3.47 -5.85
C ILE A 93 5.87 -2.87 -6.18
N GLY A 94 5.90 -1.61 -6.64
CA GLY A 94 4.78 -0.78 -7.13
C GLY A 94 3.71 -0.32 -6.13
N ASP A 95 3.85 -0.62 -4.83
CA ASP A 95 3.06 0.04 -3.77
C ASP A 95 3.77 0.05 -2.42
N PHE A 96 3.23 0.68 -1.38
CA PHE A 96 3.90 0.82 -0.08
C PHE A 96 4.38 -0.49 0.53
N HIS A 97 5.47 -0.40 1.30
CA HIS A 97 6.04 -1.53 2.03
C HIS A 97 5.05 -2.04 3.11
N PRO A 98 4.83 -3.35 3.30
CA PRO A 98 3.84 -3.88 4.26
C PRO A 98 4.17 -3.55 5.73
N TYR A 99 5.43 -3.31 6.08
CA TYR A 99 5.82 -2.73 7.38
C TYR A 99 5.19 -1.37 7.66
N LEU A 100 4.73 -0.64 6.64
CA LEU A 100 3.96 0.59 6.87
C LEU A 100 2.79 0.35 7.81
N PHE A 101 2.06 -0.76 7.64
CA PHE A 101 0.88 -1.06 8.44
C PHE A 101 1.26 -1.36 9.89
N THR A 102 2.31 -2.14 10.13
CA THR A 102 2.76 -2.44 11.49
C THR A 102 3.41 -1.23 12.15
N ASN A 103 4.17 -0.42 11.41
CA ASN A 103 4.80 0.80 11.93
C ASN A 103 3.75 1.83 12.33
N LEU A 104 2.73 2.02 11.49
CA LEU A 104 1.57 2.85 11.82
C LEU A 104 0.82 2.30 13.03
N LEU A 105 0.62 0.98 13.12
CA LEU A 105 -0.01 0.38 14.29
C LEU A 105 0.80 0.61 15.57
N ARG A 106 2.13 0.48 15.51
CA ARG A 106 3.04 0.74 16.63
C ARG A 106 3.06 2.20 17.06
N SER A 107 2.82 3.16 16.17
CA SER A 107 2.77 4.57 16.57
C SER A 107 1.61 4.87 17.52
N PHE A 108 0.50 4.11 17.46
CA PHE A 108 -0.59 4.21 18.44
C PHE A 108 -0.28 3.56 19.79
N LEU A 109 0.72 2.67 19.86
CA LEU A 109 1.07 1.92 21.06
C LEU A 109 2.17 2.59 21.88
N ASN A 110 2.98 3.43 21.23
CA ASN A 110 4.13 4.12 21.84
C ASN A 110 3.74 5.49 22.42
N GLU A 111 2.45 5.75 22.64
CA GLU A 111 1.96 6.98 23.28
C GLU A 111 2.19 6.89 24.81
N GLU A 112 3.46 6.88 25.24
CA GLU A 112 3.88 7.07 26.65
C GLU A 112 3.50 8.47 27.19
N GLU A 113 3.00 9.37 26.35
CA GLU A 113 2.67 10.77 26.69
C GLU A 113 1.31 10.98 27.38
N PHE A 114 0.47 9.95 27.54
CA PHE A 114 -0.84 10.12 28.19
C PHE A 114 -0.78 10.16 29.72
N ASP A 115 0.33 9.74 30.33
CA ASP A 115 0.49 9.71 31.79
C ASP A 115 0.90 11.08 32.36
N GLU A 116 1.33 12.04 31.52
CA GLU A 116 1.69 13.41 31.95
C GLU A 116 0.54 14.43 31.85
N ILE A 117 -0.62 14.05 31.29
CA ILE A 117 -1.76 14.96 31.07
C ILE A 117 -2.50 15.29 32.39
N GLU A 118 -2.28 14.55 33.47
CA GLU A 118 -2.86 14.92 34.78
C GLU A 118 -2.10 16.07 35.48
N GLU A 119 -0.88 16.45 35.07
CA GLU A 119 -0.08 17.38 35.89
C GLU A 119 0.38 18.68 35.22
N ILE A 120 0.48 18.79 33.88
CA ILE A 120 0.95 20.05 33.27
C ILE A 120 0.14 20.40 32.02
N GLY A 121 -0.66 21.46 32.14
CA GLY A 121 -1.30 22.10 31.01
C GLY A 121 -0.28 22.60 29.99
N GLU A 122 -0.62 22.44 28.71
CA GLU A 122 0.08 22.97 27.55
C GLU A 122 1.43 22.33 27.21
N THR A 123 1.42 21.12 26.62
CA THR A 123 2.36 20.84 25.51
C THR A 123 1.69 19.95 24.47
N ARG A 124 1.70 20.43 23.22
CA ARG A 124 0.87 20.03 22.10
C ARG A 124 1.68 19.07 21.22
N PHE A 125 1.25 17.83 21.04
CA PHE A 125 1.83 16.95 20.03
C PHE A 125 1.37 17.41 18.64
N GLU A 126 2.31 17.86 17.81
CA GLU A 126 2.06 18.40 16.46
C GLU A 126 1.81 17.27 15.43
N LEU A 127 0.78 16.47 15.64
CA LEU A 127 0.10 15.77 14.54
C LEU A 127 -1.06 16.66 14.07
N GLY A 128 -0.71 17.68 13.28
CA GLY A 128 -1.63 18.54 12.51
C GLY A 128 -2.88 18.99 13.27
N GLU A 129 -2.83 20.20 13.85
CA GLU A 129 -3.91 20.88 14.55
C GLU A 129 -5.33 20.38 14.20
N ASN A 130 -5.81 19.36 14.91
CA ASN A 130 -7.17 18.87 14.75
C ASN A 130 -7.97 19.36 15.97
N PRO A 131 -8.70 20.48 15.87
CA PRO A 131 -9.37 21.13 17.01
C PRO A 131 -10.49 20.28 17.65
N GLY A 132 -10.70 19.04 17.21
CA GLY A 132 -11.72 18.11 17.72
C GLY A 132 -11.21 17.00 18.64
N PHE A 133 -9.97 17.03 19.14
CA PHE A 133 -9.47 15.98 20.05
C PHE A 133 -10.31 15.86 21.34
N PHE A 134 -10.74 17.00 21.90
CA PHE A 134 -11.60 17.05 23.09
C PHE A 134 -13.09 16.74 22.82
N ASP A 135 -13.50 16.62 21.55
CA ASP A 135 -14.88 16.25 21.16
C ASP A 135 -15.06 14.74 20.90
N ARG A 136 -13.98 13.94 21.01
CA ARG A 136 -14.06 12.50 20.75
C ARG A 136 -14.59 11.74 21.97
N PRO A 137 -15.49 10.75 21.79
CA PRO A 137 -15.97 9.91 22.87
C PRO A 137 -14.83 9.22 23.62
N TRP A 138 -14.98 9.01 24.93
CA TRP A 138 -13.95 8.39 25.79
C TRP A 138 -13.43 7.06 25.25
N ASN A 139 -14.31 6.20 24.71
CA ASN A 139 -13.93 4.92 24.10
C ASN A 139 -12.93 5.05 22.94
N VAL A 140 -12.94 6.18 22.25
CA VAL A 140 -12.00 6.49 21.16
C VAL A 140 -10.68 6.97 21.74
N VAL A 141 -10.71 7.89 22.71
CA VAL A 141 -9.51 8.45 23.36
C VAL A 141 -8.72 7.40 24.11
N THR A 142 -9.39 6.42 24.73
CA THR A 142 -8.72 5.38 25.52
C THR A 142 -8.54 4.06 24.77
N ALA A 143 -8.83 4.02 23.47
CA ALA A 143 -8.78 2.77 22.69
C ALA A 143 -7.40 2.07 22.73
N TRP A 144 -6.33 2.85 22.92
CA TRP A 144 -4.95 2.36 22.94
C TRP A 144 -4.30 2.35 24.33
N LYS A 145 -4.96 2.86 25.38
CA LYS A 145 -4.38 2.99 26.74
C LYS A 145 -4.06 1.66 27.44
N SER A 146 -4.48 0.52 26.89
CA SER A 146 -4.17 -0.82 27.41
C SER A 146 -4.37 -1.86 26.30
N PRO A 147 -3.42 -1.99 25.35
CA PRO A 147 -3.53 -2.97 24.28
C PRO A 147 -3.56 -4.38 24.88
N SER A 148 -4.40 -5.26 24.33
CA SER A 148 -4.51 -6.63 24.83
C SER A 148 -3.22 -7.42 24.55
N ASN A 149 -2.85 -8.35 25.44
CA ASN A 149 -1.73 -9.26 25.20
C ASN A 149 -1.89 -10.05 23.89
N GLY A 150 -3.14 -10.34 23.51
CA GLY A 150 -3.48 -10.99 22.24
C GLY A 150 -3.13 -10.12 21.03
N LEU A 151 -3.44 -8.82 21.08
CA LEU A 151 -3.06 -7.86 20.04
C LEU A 151 -1.53 -7.78 19.93
N MET A 152 -0.82 -7.61 21.03
CA MET A 152 0.65 -7.52 21.02
C MET A 152 1.30 -8.77 20.42
N SER A 153 0.87 -9.96 20.84
CA SER A 153 1.37 -11.23 20.29
C SER A 153 1.06 -11.37 18.80
N LYS A 154 -0.12 -10.92 18.35
CA LYS A 154 -0.49 -10.94 16.93
C LYS A 154 0.37 -9.98 16.10
N ILE A 155 0.68 -8.79 16.61
CA ILE A 155 1.59 -7.84 15.94
C ILE A 155 2.98 -8.45 15.78
N GLU A 156 3.53 -9.04 16.84
CA GLU A 156 4.83 -9.73 16.79
C GLU A 156 4.82 -10.88 15.77
N GLN A 157 3.73 -11.65 15.71
CA GLN A 157 3.57 -12.72 14.73
C GLN A 157 3.57 -12.18 13.29
N ILE A 158 2.84 -11.09 13.02
CA ILE A 158 2.81 -10.42 11.72
C ILE A 158 4.22 -9.95 11.35
N GLU A 159 4.91 -9.27 12.27
CA GLU A 159 6.27 -8.74 12.04
C GLU A 159 7.30 -9.86 11.84
N CYS A 160 7.17 -10.99 12.54
CA CYS A 160 7.93 -12.23 12.28
C CYS A 160 7.69 -12.74 10.86
N GLY A 161 6.44 -12.83 10.42
CA GLY A 161 6.09 -13.24 9.06
C GLY A 161 6.69 -12.30 8.01
N LEU A 162 6.57 -10.99 8.22
CA LEU A 162 7.17 -9.98 7.33
C LEU A 162 8.69 -10.11 7.22
N ARG A 163 9.39 -10.42 8.33
CA ARG A 163 10.85 -10.62 8.34
C ARG A 163 11.30 -11.77 7.45
N LEU A 164 10.43 -12.76 7.20
CA LEU A 164 10.69 -13.88 6.31
C LEU A 164 10.27 -13.57 4.88
N MET A 165 9.06 -13.03 4.71
CA MET A 165 8.43 -12.90 3.38
C MET A 165 8.98 -11.75 2.57
N VAL A 166 9.25 -10.59 3.19
CA VAL A 166 9.74 -9.41 2.47
C VAL A 166 11.10 -9.69 1.82
N PRO A 167 12.12 -10.24 2.53
CA PRO A 167 13.39 -10.57 1.90
C PRO A 167 13.28 -11.62 0.80
N GLU A 168 12.40 -12.61 0.95
CA GLU A 168 12.18 -13.65 -0.06
C GLU A 168 11.62 -13.06 -1.37
N ILE A 169 10.56 -12.26 -1.29
CA ILE A 169 9.97 -11.58 -2.45
C ILE A 169 11.02 -10.69 -3.12
N MET A 170 11.82 -9.96 -2.33
CA MET A 170 12.89 -9.12 -2.87
C MET A 170 14.04 -9.91 -3.50
N ALA A 171 14.39 -11.07 -2.94
CA ALA A 171 15.39 -11.95 -3.53
C ALA A 171 14.91 -12.49 -4.89
N ARG A 172 13.63 -12.87 -4.98
CA ARG A 172 12.99 -13.32 -6.23
C ARG A 172 12.97 -12.21 -7.29
N SER A 173 12.61 -10.98 -6.93
CA SER A 173 12.69 -9.81 -7.84
C SER A 173 14.11 -9.54 -8.34
N ARG A 174 15.11 -9.51 -7.44
CA ARG A 174 16.51 -9.34 -7.86
C ARG A 174 16.98 -10.48 -8.77
N HIS A 175 16.52 -11.70 -8.51
CA HIS A 175 16.83 -12.84 -9.36
C HIS A 175 16.21 -12.72 -10.76
N ALA A 176 14.94 -12.31 -10.86
CA ALA A 176 14.27 -12.08 -12.14
C ALA A 176 15.03 -11.03 -12.98
N HIS A 177 15.37 -9.89 -12.39
CA HIS A 177 16.19 -8.86 -13.04
C HIS A 177 17.57 -9.37 -13.45
N LYS A 178 18.23 -10.14 -12.59
CA LYS A 178 19.53 -10.75 -12.90
C LYS A 178 19.44 -11.68 -14.12
N VAL A 179 18.45 -12.57 -14.15
CA VAL A 179 18.23 -13.50 -15.27
C VAL A 179 17.97 -12.75 -16.57
N PHE A 180 17.19 -11.66 -16.53
CA PHE A 180 16.99 -10.79 -17.69
C PHE A 180 18.31 -10.19 -18.18
N VAL A 181 19.07 -9.54 -17.30
CA VAL A 181 20.36 -8.91 -17.66
C VAL A 181 21.37 -9.93 -18.19
N GLU A 182 21.44 -11.12 -17.60
CA GLU A 182 22.32 -12.20 -18.08
C GLU A 182 21.93 -12.68 -19.48
N ARG A 183 20.63 -12.82 -19.77
CA ARG A 183 20.15 -13.18 -21.12
C ARG A 183 20.49 -12.11 -22.14
N ILE A 184 20.17 -10.85 -21.84
CA ILE A 184 20.48 -9.72 -22.73
C ILE A 184 21.99 -9.59 -22.96
N GLY A 185 22.80 -9.70 -21.90
CA GLY A 185 24.26 -9.60 -21.99
C GLY A 185 24.88 -10.74 -22.80
N ALA A 186 24.44 -11.99 -22.58
CA ALA A 186 24.91 -13.16 -23.32
C ALA A 186 24.54 -13.09 -24.82
N ASP A 187 23.40 -12.50 -25.13
CA ASP A 187 22.95 -12.34 -26.51
C ASP A 187 23.50 -11.08 -27.19
N TRP A 188 23.93 -10.08 -26.43
CA TRP A 188 24.53 -8.84 -26.95
C TRP A 188 25.67 -9.10 -27.93
N GLY A 189 26.62 -9.96 -27.57
CA GLY A 189 27.73 -10.36 -28.45
C GLY A 189 27.30 -11.19 -29.67
N LYS A 190 26.10 -11.80 -29.64
CA LYS A 190 25.53 -12.55 -30.78
C LYS A 190 24.78 -11.64 -31.76
N PHE A 191 24.42 -10.41 -31.34
CA PHE A 191 23.71 -9.44 -32.17
C PHE A 191 24.63 -8.54 -32.98
N GLU A 192 25.92 -8.51 -32.67
CA GLU A 192 26.91 -7.75 -33.43
C GLU A 192 26.97 -8.28 -34.88
N GLY A 193 26.53 -7.47 -35.84
CA GLY A 193 26.41 -7.85 -37.25
C GLY A 193 25.13 -8.60 -37.67
N ARG A 194 24.17 -8.84 -36.75
CA ARG A 194 22.85 -9.41 -37.09
C ARG A 194 21.83 -8.35 -37.52
N ARG A 195 20.79 -8.81 -38.23
CA ARG A 195 19.65 -7.98 -38.65
C ARG A 195 18.91 -7.46 -37.41
N GLU A 196 18.69 -6.16 -37.33
CA GLU A 196 18.05 -5.43 -36.22
C GLU A 196 16.75 -6.10 -35.71
N ALA A 197 15.95 -6.67 -36.62
CA ALA A 197 14.71 -7.37 -36.28
C ALA A 197 14.92 -8.61 -35.38
N ALA A 198 16.01 -9.36 -35.59
CA ALA A 198 16.32 -10.54 -34.78
C ALA A 198 16.77 -10.15 -33.37
N THR A 199 17.52 -9.06 -33.26
CA THR A 199 17.91 -8.46 -31.97
C THR A 199 16.69 -8.01 -31.19
N ARG A 200 15.78 -7.25 -31.81
CA ARG A 200 14.54 -6.79 -31.16
C ARG A 200 13.66 -7.96 -30.69
N ALA A 201 13.55 -9.03 -31.49
CA ALA A 201 12.74 -10.19 -31.13
C ALA A 201 13.27 -10.90 -29.86
N ALA A 202 14.58 -11.13 -29.78
CA ALA A 202 15.19 -11.79 -28.62
C ALA A 202 15.16 -10.92 -27.35
N VAL A 203 15.37 -9.61 -27.48
CA VAL A 203 15.16 -8.66 -26.36
C VAL A 203 13.71 -8.70 -25.89
N GLY A 204 12.76 -8.74 -26.83
CA GLY A 204 11.33 -8.86 -26.53
C GLY A 204 10.97 -10.13 -25.77
N GLU A 205 11.49 -11.29 -26.19
CA GLU A 205 11.27 -12.56 -25.51
C GLU A 205 11.85 -12.57 -24.07
N ALA A 206 13.07 -12.06 -23.90
CA ALA A 206 13.68 -11.94 -22.58
C ALA A 206 12.87 -11.01 -21.66
N MET A 207 12.40 -9.88 -22.19
CA MET A 207 11.57 -8.92 -21.47
C MET A 207 10.20 -9.52 -21.10
N GLU A 208 9.55 -10.24 -22.02
CA GLU A 208 8.26 -10.90 -21.75
C GLU A 208 8.37 -11.91 -20.60
N ALA A 209 9.43 -12.73 -20.60
CA ALA A 209 9.69 -13.68 -19.53
C ALA A 209 9.98 -13.01 -18.18
N GLU A 210 10.71 -11.88 -18.18
CA GLU A 210 10.94 -11.08 -16.97
C GLU A 210 9.63 -10.49 -16.44
N MET A 211 8.82 -9.90 -17.32
CA MET A 211 7.56 -9.26 -16.94
C MET A 211 6.52 -10.26 -16.42
N ASP A 212 6.49 -11.48 -16.96
CA ASP A 212 5.63 -12.56 -16.44
C ASP A 212 6.02 -12.94 -15.00
N GLU A 213 7.31 -13.11 -14.73
CA GLU A 213 7.80 -13.41 -13.37
C GLU A 213 7.57 -12.22 -12.42
N MET A 214 7.81 -10.99 -12.88
CA MET A 214 7.52 -9.78 -12.11
C MET A 214 6.03 -9.63 -11.80
N THR A 215 5.13 -10.09 -12.68
CA THR A 215 3.68 -10.14 -12.41
C THR A 215 3.38 -11.06 -11.23
N GLY A 216 3.99 -12.25 -11.18
CA GLY A 216 3.85 -13.18 -10.06
C GLY A 216 4.34 -12.59 -8.74
N ILE A 217 5.53 -12.00 -8.74
CA ILE A 217 6.13 -11.32 -7.58
C ILE A 217 5.22 -10.19 -7.08
N PHE A 218 4.69 -9.39 -8.00
CA PHE A 218 3.81 -8.27 -7.67
C PHE A 218 2.52 -8.72 -6.99
N ILE A 219 1.88 -9.78 -7.51
CA ILE A 219 0.68 -10.38 -6.92
C ILE A 219 0.99 -10.92 -5.52
N ASP A 220 2.13 -11.58 -5.31
CA ASP A 220 2.53 -12.09 -4.00
C ASP A 220 2.79 -10.96 -2.99
N ALA A 221 3.38 -9.84 -3.44
CA ALA A 221 3.53 -8.63 -2.62
C ALA A 221 2.16 -8.04 -2.19
N ASN A 222 1.18 -7.98 -3.10
CA ASN A 222 -0.17 -7.51 -2.77
C ASN A 222 -0.92 -8.47 -1.86
N ARG A 223 -0.77 -9.78 -2.05
CA ARG A 223 -1.31 -10.79 -1.13
C ARG A 223 -0.77 -10.59 0.28
N LEU A 224 0.53 -10.32 0.41
CA LEU A 224 1.14 -10.03 1.71
C LEU A 224 0.55 -8.77 2.34
N ARG A 225 0.41 -7.67 1.60
CA ARG A 225 -0.22 -6.43 2.10
C ARG A 225 -1.64 -6.66 2.58
N ARG A 226 -2.45 -7.36 1.80
CA ARG A 226 -3.84 -7.70 2.15
C ARG A 226 -3.92 -8.57 3.38
N SER A 227 -3.06 -9.59 3.50
CA SER A 227 -3.01 -10.47 4.67
C SER A 227 -2.69 -9.68 5.92
N VAL A 228 -1.63 -8.86 5.89
CA VAL A 228 -1.22 -8.03 7.03
C VAL A 228 -2.33 -7.07 7.44
N LEU A 229 -2.97 -6.39 6.48
CA LEU A 229 -4.07 -5.48 6.76
C LEU A 229 -5.25 -6.21 7.43
N ALA A 230 -5.64 -7.36 6.90
CA ALA A 230 -6.72 -8.18 7.46
C ALA A 230 -6.36 -8.73 8.85
N ASP A 231 -5.12 -9.17 9.04
CA ASP A 231 -4.61 -9.66 10.32
C ASP A 231 -4.64 -8.55 11.39
N ILE A 232 -4.28 -7.31 11.04
CA ILE A 232 -4.36 -6.16 11.95
C ILE A 232 -5.83 -5.87 12.30
N VAL A 233 -6.69 -5.69 11.30
CA VAL A 233 -8.10 -5.34 11.52
C VAL A 233 -8.82 -6.40 12.36
N SER A 234 -8.53 -7.69 12.13
CA SER A 234 -9.12 -8.78 12.91
C SER A 234 -8.60 -8.88 14.36
N ALA A 235 -7.40 -8.38 14.63
CA ALA A 235 -6.80 -8.39 15.96
C ALA A 235 -7.22 -7.19 16.82
N THR A 236 -7.67 -6.11 16.18
CA THR A 236 -8.10 -4.88 16.86
C THR A 236 -9.56 -4.94 17.29
N SER A 237 -9.90 -4.23 18.38
CA SER A 237 -11.31 -3.87 18.65
C SER A 237 -11.86 -2.94 17.56
N VAL A 238 -13.19 -2.78 17.49
CA VAL A 238 -13.83 -1.89 16.49
C VAL A 238 -13.29 -0.45 16.57
N TYR A 239 -13.05 0.08 17.76
CA TYR A 239 -12.50 1.44 17.94
C TYR A 239 -11.02 1.53 17.53
N GLN A 240 -10.21 0.54 17.91
CA GLN A 240 -8.80 0.47 17.49
C GLN A 240 -8.68 0.31 15.97
N GLY A 241 -9.46 -0.58 15.37
CA GLY A 241 -9.50 -0.80 13.93
C GLY A 241 -9.97 0.45 13.19
N ALA A 242 -10.96 1.17 13.71
CA ALA A 242 -11.38 2.45 13.17
C ALA A 242 -10.26 3.50 13.21
N LEU A 243 -9.58 3.69 14.36
CA LEU A 243 -8.48 4.66 14.46
C LEU A 243 -7.30 4.30 13.57
N PHE A 244 -6.94 3.02 13.51
CA PHE A 244 -5.90 2.52 12.64
C PHE A 244 -6.23 2.77 11.15
N LEU A 245 -7.45 2.45 10.72
CA LEU A 245 -7.90 2.67 9.34
C LEU A 245 -8.07 4.17 9.03
N GLU A 246 -8.45 5.00 10.01
CA GLU A 246 -8.45 6.45 9.88
C GLU A 246 -7.03 6.95 9.60
N GLY A 247 -6.05 6.57 10.42
CA GLY A 247 -4.64 6.93 10.23
C GLY A 247 -4.08 6.44 8.89
N LEU A 248 -4.42 5.22 8.49
CA LEU A 248 -3.99 4.65 7.22
C LEU A 248 -4.58 5.41 6.03
N ALA A 249 -5.87 5.73 6.09
CA ALA A 249 -6.54 6.51 5.07
C ALA A 249 -5.96 7.93 4.98
N GLN A 250 -5.69 8.57 6.11
CA GLN A 250 -5.03 9.88 6.16
C GLN A 250 -3.62 9.82 5.55
N PHE A 251 -2.85 8.77 5.83
CA PHE A 251 -1.51 8.59 5.24
C PHE A 251 -1.58 8.53 3.71
N PHE A 252 -2.46 7.71 3.14
CA PHE A 252 -2.65 7.62 1.69
C PHE A 252 -3.12 8.94 1.07
N VAL A 253 -4.09 9.61 1.71
CA VAL A 253 -4.64 10.87 1.23
C VAL A 253 -3.63 12.02 1.36
N GLY A 254 -2.78 11.99 2.40
CA GLY A 254 -1.77 13.01 2.68
C GLY A 254 -0.73 13.15 1.57
N PHE A 255 -0.41 12.06 0.87
CA PHE A 255 0.43 12.13 -0.32
C PHE A 255 -0.17 12.95 -1.46
N ARG A 256 -1.48 13.22 -1.45
CA ARG A 256 -2.18 14.05 -2.44
C ARG A 256 -2.41 15.47 -1.96
N ASP A 257 -1.79 15.85 -0.84
CA ASP A 257 -1.85 17.21 -0.36
C ASP A 257 -1.11 18.16 -1.30
N ARG A 258 -1.81 19.19 -1.79
CA ARG A 258 -1.28 20.09 -2.83
C ARG A 258 -0.20 21.01 -2.31
N GLU A 259 -0.28 21.39 -1.04
CA GLU A 259 0.70 22.25 -0.40
C GLU A 259 2.01 21.48 -0.22
N LEU A 260 1.94 20.27 0.33
CA LEU A 260 3.08 19.39 0.52
C LEU A 260 3.75 19.02 -0.81
N ILE A 261 2.98 18.67 -1.84
CA ILE A 261 3.52 18.41 -3.19
C ILE A 261 4.19 19.68 -3.73
N GLY A 262 3.55 20.84 -3.60
CA GLY A 262 4.09 22.11 -4.07
C GLY A 262 5.37 22.53 -3.35
N GLU A 263 5.53 22.22 -2.07
CA GLU A 263 6.78 22.40 -1.32
C GLU A 263 7.87 21.43 -1.78
N PHE A 264 7.52 20.15 -1.96
CA PHE A 264 8.46 19.13 -2.43
C PHE A 264 9.02 19.48 -3.83
N GLU A 265 8.16 19.90 -4.77
CA GLU A 265 8.58 20.32 -6.11
C GLU A 265 9.45 21.59 -6.12
N ARG A 266 9.25 22.47 -5.13
CA ARG A 266 10.07 23.68 -4.95
C ARG A 266 11.38 23.41 -4.19
N CYS A 267 11.55 22.22 -3.62
CA CYS A 267 12.73 21.84 -2.87
C CYS A 267 13.95 21.78 -3.81
N LYS A 268 14.84 22.77 -3.70
CA LYS A 268 16.07 22.89 -4.49
C LYS A 268 17.27 22.20 -3.84
N VAL A 269 17.05 21.27 -2.90
CA VAL A 269 18.16 20.58 -2.24
C VAL A 269 18.94 19.81 -3.30
N ALA A 270 20.16 20.26 -3.57
CA ALA A 270 21.09 19.53 -4.41
C ALA A 270 21.38 18.18 -3.72
N ILE A 271 21.13 17.09 -4.42
CA ILE A 271 21.57 15.76 -3.99
C ILE A 271 23.09 15.77 -4.17
N ASN A 272 23.81 15.99 -3.07
CA ASN A 272 25.27 15.93 -3.01
C ASN A 272 25.77 14.48 -3.11
#